data_AF-A0A165NHX7-F1
#
_entry.id   AF-A0A165NHX7-F1
#
_cell.length_a   1.000
_cell.length_b   1.000
_cell.length_c   1.000
_cell.angle_alpha   90.00
_cell.angle_beta   90.00
_cell.angle_gamma   90.00
#
_symmetry.space_group_name_H-M   'P 1'
#
loop_
_entity.id
_entity.type
_entity.pdbx_description
1 polymer ?
#
loop_
_entity_poly.entity_id
_entity_poly.type
_entity_poly.pdbx_seq_one_letter_code
_entity_poly.pdbx_strand_id
1 'polypeptide(L)'
;MYILGNGDVKVDWSSISDIGNFIAATLARPQDSKNKTLNFPSDTVSQNRIAEMLEEYSGKKVERVYVPMEEVHRVVEDPSLVPKEVTESSKIPV
;
A
#
# COMPACT_ATOMS: atom_id res chain seq x y z
N MET A 1 8.22 -9.27 4.99
CA MET A 1 7.49 -8.31 4.13
C MET A 1 7.50 -8.87 2.72
N TYR A 2 6.33 -9.02 2.11
CA TYR A 2 6.21 -9.39 0.70
C TYR A 2 6.40 -8.15 -0.19
N ILE A 3 7.24 -8.29 -1.21
CA ILE A 3 7.58 -7.23 -2.17
C ILE A 3 7.19 -7.73 -3.55
N LEU A 4 6.40 -6.95 -4.29
CA LEU A 4 5.87 -7.33 -5.60
C LEU A 4 6.88 -6.95 -6.69
N GLY A 5 7.17 -7.87 -7.60
CA GLY A 5 8.20 -7.71 -8.61
C GLY A 5 9.57 -7.47 -8.00
N ASN A 6 10.29 -6.44 -8.47
CA ASN A 6 11.59 -6.03 -7.92
C ASN A 6 11.49 -5.00 -6.78
N GLY A 7 10.28 -4.48 -6.50
CA GLY A 7 10.05 -3.51 -5.43
C GLY A 7 10.62 -2.09 -5.65
N ASP A 8 11.11 -1.76 -6.85
CA ASP A 8 11.74 -0.47 -7.15
C ASP A 8 10.76 0.57 -7.69
N VAL A 9 9.60 0.12 -8.19
CA VAL A 9 8.54 1.01 -8.67
C VAL A 9 8.00 1.82 -7.49
N LYS A 10 7.88 3.14 -7.69
CA LYS A 10 7.29 4.04 -6.71
C LYS A 10 5.77 3.94 -6.73
N VAL A 11 5.19 3.96 -5.53
CA VAL A 11 3.74 3.91 -5.30
C VAL A 11 3.38 5.03 -4.33
N ASP A 12 2.18 5.58 -4.50
CA ASP A 12 1.61 6.53 -3.55
C ASP A 12 1.00 5.76 -2.36
N TRP A 13 1.59 5.95 -1.19
CA TRP A 13 1.10 5.42 0.08
C TRP A 13 0.33 6.52 0.79
N SER A 14 -0.83 6.18 1.35
CA SER A 14 -1.65 7.10 2.13
C SER A 14 -2.20 6.42 3.37
N SER A 15 -2.19 7.14 4.49
CA SER A 15 -2.82 6.68 5.72
C SER A 15 -4.34 6.69 5.58
N ILE A 16 -5.00 5.60 6.00
CA ILE A 16 -6.48 5.51 5.98
C ILE A 16 -7.11 6.64 6.81
N SER A 17 -6.50 7.04 7.92
CA SER A 17 -6.99 8.15 8.74
C SER A 17 -6.92 9.48 8.00
N ASP A 18 -5.85 9.72 7.23
CA ASP A 18 -5.69 10.94 6.45
C ASP A 18 -6.63 10.98 5.25
N ILE A 19 -6.92 9.82 4.64
CA ILE A 19 -7.98 9.68 3.63
C ILE A 19 -9.33 10.14 4.21
N GLY A 20 -9.67 9.69 5.42
CA GLY A 20 -10.90 10.11 6.10
C GLY A 20 -10.97 11.63 6.32
N ASN A 21 -9.89 12.23 6.79
CA ASN A 21 -9.78 13.68 6.98
C ASN A 21 -9.91 14.44 5.65
N PHE A 22 -9.27 13.95 4.58
CA PHE A 22 -9.33 14.55 3.26
C PHE A 22 -10.74 14.50 2.67
N ILE A 23 -11.46 13.38 2.83
CA ILE A 23 -12.86 13.25 2.42
C ILE A 23 -13.74 14.26 3.17
N ALA A 24 -13.61 14.35 4.50
CA ALA A 24 -14.39 15.31 5.28
C ALA A 24 -14.13 16.77 4.85
N ALA A 25 -12.86 17.13 4.63
CA ALA A 25 -12.48 18.47 4.20
C ALA A 25 -12.99 18.81 2.79
N THR A 26 -12.94 17.86 1.86
CA THR A 26 -13.39 18.07 0.47
C THR A 26 -14.91 18.22 0.40
N LEU A 27 -15.68 17.49 1.21
CA LEU A 27 -17.14 17.65 1.32
C LEU A 27 -17.53 18.98 1.96
N ALA A 28 -16.78 19.46 2.95
CA ALA A 28 -17.02 20.76 3.60
C ALA A 28 -16.69 21.96 2.70
N ARG A 29 -15.97 21.75 1.60
CA ARG A 29 -15.48 22.79 0.68
C ARG A 29 -15.87 22.51 -0.78
N PRO A 30 -17.17 22.46 -1.11
CA PRO A 30 -17.63 22.13 -2.47
C PRO A 30 -17.13 23.10 -3.53
N GLN A 31 -16.81 24.35 -3.19
CA GLN A 31 -16.19 25.30 -4.11
C GLN A 31 -14.83 24.83 -4.65
N ASP A 32 -14.12 24.01 -3.87
CA ASP A 32 -12.81 23.49 -4.27
C ASP A 32 -12.93 22.12 -4.94
N SER A 33 -13.92 21.31 -4.57
CA SER A 33 -14.00 19.88 -4.90
C SER A 33 -15.09 19.49 -5.89
N LYS A 34 -16.16 20.27 -6.03
CA LYS A 34 -17.33 19.88 -6.84
C LYS A 34 -16.95 19.61 -8.29
N ASN A 35 -17.32 18.42 -8.78
CA ASN A 35 -17.06 17.95 -10.14
C ASN A 35 -15.58 17.97 -10.54
N LYS A 36 -14.67 17.79 -9.58
CA LYS A 36 -13.23 17.67 -9.83
C LYS A 36 -12.72 16.32 -9.35
N THR A 37 -11.71 15.81 -10.06
CA THR A 37 -10.89 14.69 -9.59
C THR A 37 -9.76 15.26 -8.76
N LEU A 38 -9.69 14.89 -7.48
CA LEU A 38 -8.62 15.29 -6.58
C LEU A 38 -7.76 14.07 -6.26
N ASN A 39 -6.44 14.23 -6.37
CA ASN A 39 -5.49 13.22 -5.90
C ASN A 39 -5.05 13.56 -4.46
N PHE A 40 -4.68 12.56 -3.67
CA PHE A 40 -4.22 12.72 -2.28
C PHE A 40 -2.95 11.88 -1.98
N PRO A 41 -1.88 11.98 -2.78
CA PRO A 41 -0.66 11.24 -2.48
C PRO A 41 -0.06 11.76 -1.16
N SER A 42 0.20 10.87 -0.20
CA SER A 42 0.95 11.26 1.02
C SER A 42 2.45 11.07 0.77
N ASP A 43 2.89 9.82 0.59
CA ASP A 43 4.29 9.48 0.31
C ASP A 43 4.43 8.71 -0.99
N THR A 44 5.26 9.20 -1.91
CA THR A 44 5.57 8.52 -3.17
C THR A 44 6.91 7.77 -3.06
N VAL A 45 6.86 6.52 -2.60
CA VAL A 45 8.05 5.70 -2.31
C VAL A 45 7.89 4.25 -2.78
N SER A 46 9.00 3.56 -3.00
CA SER A 46 9.01 2.15 -3.42
C SER A 46 8.87 1.20 -2.24
N GLN A 47 8.50 -0.07 -2.48
CA GLN A 47 8.42 -1.08 -1.42
C GLN A 47 9.79 -1.36 -0.78
N ASN A 48 10.87 -1.28 -1.56
CA ASN A 48 12.24 -1.37 -1.04
C ASN A 48 12.51 -0.23 -0.04
N ARG A 49 12.08 1.01 -0.35
CA ARG A 49 12.24 2.13 0.58
C ARG A 49 11.37 1.98 1.83
N ILE A 50 10.15 1.44 1.72
CA ILE A 50 9.33 1.11 2.89
C ILE A 50 10.04 0.09 3.80
N ALA A 51 10.61 -0.97 3.23
CA ALA A 51 11.35 -1.98 3.99
C ALA A 51 12.54 -1.35 4.73
N GLU A 52 13.32 -0.50 4.06
CA GLU A 52 14.42 0.24 4.70
C GLU A 52 13.96 1.14 5.84
N MET A 53 12.87 1.90 5.66
CA MET A 53 12.33 2.75 6.72
C MET A 53 11.85 1.93 7.93
N LEU A 54 11.22 0.78 7.68
CA LEU A 54 10.85 -0.14 8.76
C LEU A 54 12.09 -0.61 9.53
N GLU A 55 13.19 -0.94 8.85
CA GLU A 55 14.45 -1.29 9.50
C GLU A 55 15.04 -0.12 10.31
N GLU A 56 15.07 1.08 9.70
CA GLU A 56 15.60 2.31 10.29
C GLU A 56 14.87 2.68 11.59
N TYR A 57 13.54 2.73 11.55
CA TYR A 57 12.74 3.21 12.68
C TYR A 57 12.44 2.14 13.73
N SER A 58 12.41 0.85 13.34
CA SER A 58 12.21 -0.23 14.32
C SER A 58 13.50 -0.76 14.92
N GLY A 59 14.65 -0.50 14.29
CA GLY A 59 15.94 -1.09 14.64
C GLY A 59 16.03 -2.61 14.40
N LYS A 60 15.03 -3.21 13.73
CA LYS A 60 14.96 -4.65 13.46
C LYS A 60 15.15 -4.92 11.97
N LYS A 61 15.80 -6.03 11.64
CA LYS A 61 15.90 -6.48 10.25
C LYS A 61 14.53 -6.86 9.70
N VAL A 62 14.28 -6.47 8.46
CA VAL A 62 13.05 -6.81 7.74
C VAL A 62 13.39 -7.90 6.74
N GLU A 63 12.81 -9.09 6.93
CA GLU A 63 12.86 -10.14 5.92
C GLU A 63 12.06 -9.71 4.69
N ARG A 64 12.65 -9.81 3.51
CA ARG A 64 12.07 -9.36 2.23
C ARG A 64 11.82 -10.59 1.35
N VAL A 65 10.57 -10.84 1.01
CA VAL A 65 10.15 -11.94 0.14
C VAL A 65 9.68 -11.34 -1.17
N TYR A 66 10.48 -11.46 -2.22
CA TYR A 66 10.14 -10.95 -3.54
C TYR A 66 9.21 -11.93 -4.26
N VAL A 67 8.09 -11.43 -4.77
CA VAL A 67 7.06 -12.20 -5.46
C VAL A 67 7.02 -11.77 -6.93
N PRO A 68 7.28 -12.66 -7.89
CA PRO A 68 7.17 -12.34 -9.32
C PRO A 68 5.78 -11.83 -9.67
N MET A 69 5.68 -10.86 -10.60
CA MET A 69 4.40 -10.25 -10.95
C MET A 69 3.41 -11.27 -11.53
N GLU A 70 3.91 -12.28 -12.24
CA GLU A 70 3.09 -13.39 -12.76
C GLU A 70 2.38 -14.14 -11.64
N GLU A 71 3.04 -14.31 -10.49
CA GLU A 71 2.43 -14.95 -9.32
C GLU A 71 1.41 -14.04 -8.65
N VAL A 72 1.69 -12.74 -8.54
CA VAL A 72 0.73 -11.74 -8.06
C VAL A 72 -0.54 -11.77 -8.91
N HIS A 73 -0.39 -11.78 -10.24
CA HIS A 73 -1.54 -11.82 -11.15
C HIS A 73 -2.37 -13.09 -10.98
N ARG A 74 -1.75 -14.26 -10.80
CA ARG A 74 -2.48 -15.51 -10.49
C ARG A 74 -3.28 -15.42 -9.19
N VAL A 75 -2.71 -14.83 -8.14
CA VAL A 75 -3.39 -14.64 -6.86
C VAL A 75 -4.56 -13.65 -6.98
N VAL A 76 -4.42 -12.61 -7.80
CA VAL A 76 -5.52 -11.67 -8.08
C VAL A 76 -6.65 -12.37 -8.84
N GLU A 77 -6.33 -13.27 -9.77
CA GLU A 77 -7.32 -14.07 -10.51
C GLU A 77 -8.00 -15.14 -9.64
N ASP A 78 -7.24 -15.78 -8.75
CA ASP A 78 -7.71 -16.79 -7.80
C ASP A 78 -7.17 -16.49 -6.38
N PRO A 79 -7.95 -15.77 -5.55
CA PRO A 79 -7.57 -15.43 -4.19
C PRO A 79 -7.37 -16.64 -3.26
N SER A 80 -7.81 -17.85 -3.64
CA SER A 80 -7.54 -19.05 -2.84
C SER A 80 -6.05 -19.45 -2.86
N LEU A 81 -5.28 -18.90 -3.80
CA LEU A 81 -3.84 -19.12 -3.93
C LEU A 81 -2.99 -18.22 -3.02
N VAL A 82 -3.59 -17.30 -2.26
CA VAL A 82 -2.85 -16.44 -1.32
C VAL A 82 -2.12 -17.33 -0.29
N PRO A 83 -0.81 -17.14 -0.07
CA PRO A 83 -0.08 -17.86 0.98
C PRO A 83 -0.77 -17.68 2.35
N LYS A 84 -0.92 -18.78 3.10
CA LYS A 84 -1.67 -18.76 4.37
C LYS A 84 -1.12 -17.73 5.36
N GLU A 85 0.19 -17.58 5.38
CA GLU A 85 0.91 -16.65 6.23
C GLU A 85 0.53 -15.18 5.95
N VAL A 86 0.15 -14.86 4.69
CA VAL A 86 -0.37 -13.53 4.32
C VAL A 86 -1.79 -13.36 4.84
N THR A 87 -2.64 -14.38 4.69
CA THR A 87 -4.03 -14.32 5.15
C THR A 87 -4.14 -14.18 6.68
N GLU A 88 -3.24 -14.83 7.42
CA GLU A 88 -3.23 -14.81 8.89
C GLU A 88 -2.62 -13.52 9.48
N SER A 89 -1.74 -12.85 8.73
CA SER A 89 -1.04 -11.63 9.19
C SER A 89 -1.68 -10.32 8.71
N SER A 90 -2.57 -10.38 7.71
CA SER A 90 -3.20 -9.19 7.14
C SER A 90 -4.36 -8.69 8.01
N LYS A 91 -4.32 -7.40 8.37
CA LYS A 91 -5.48 -6.68 8.95
C LYS A 91 -6.47 -6.19 7.88
N ILE A 92 -6.14 -6.41 6.60
CA ILE A 92 -6.97 -6.07 5.45
C ILE A 92 -7.56 -7.40 4.95
N PRO A 93 -8.90 -7.53 4.85
CA PRO A 93 -9.50 -8.74 4.31
C PRO A 93 -8.98 -9.00 2.89
N VAL A 94 -8.46 -10.21 2.68
CA VAL A 94 -8.04 -10.76 1.39
C VAL A 94 -9.20 -11.50 0.74
#